data_AF-A0A958L2A7-F1
#
_entry.id   AF-A0A958L2A7-F1
#
_cell.length_a   1.000
_cell.length_b   1.000
_cell.length_c   1.000
_cell.angle_alpha   90.00
_cell.angle_beta   90.00
_cell.angle_gamma   90.00
#
_symmetry.space_group_name_H-M   'P 1'
#
loop_
_entity.id
_entity.type
_entity.pdbx_description
1 polymer ?
#
loop_
_entity_poly.entity_id
_entity_poly.type
_entity_poly.pdbx_seq_one_letter_code
_entity_poly.pdbx_strand_id
1 'polypeptide(L)'
;MLFSSRTESYGNDREVPRDLRSEILYDPDNIVLFGRYAHEIAAYRAKRAWHQTFSAFFLLEEGTDYTLEVIKSEEDSVHTELSACFYSACGRYAFWRLTNEQAPEAQYLLESAHIPNSEMNSLDFLTAPDLSQIGTGVSGEETSAPRASWLSPIRNILRRFQR
;
A
#
# COMPACT_ATOMS: atom_id res chain seq x y z
N MET A 1 61.72 -2.30 -23.25
CA MET A 1 60.80 -1.52 -22.41
C MET A 1 59.40 -2.08 -22.64
N LEU A 2 58.88 -2.89 -21.71
CA LEU A 2 57.53 -3.47 -21.75
C LEU A 2 56.74 -2.83 -20.62
N PHE A 3 55.74 -2.00 -20.96
CA PHE A 3 54.81 -1.42 -20.00
C PHE A 3 53.77 -2.48 -19.65
N SER A 4 53.89 -3.04 -18.44
CA SER A 4 52.91 -3.96 -17.86
C SER A 4 51.77 -3.14 -17.27
N SER A 5 50.67 -3.00 -18.01
CA SER A 5 49.46 -2.30 -17.57
C SER A 5 48.77 -3.11 -16.48
N ARG A 6 48.92 -2.68 -15.23
CA ARG A 6 48.24 -3.24 -14.06
C ARG A 6 46.83 -2.62 -13.98
N THR A 7 45.82 -3.34 -14.45
CA THR A 7 44.42 -2.97 -14.23
C THR A 7 44.02 -3.47 -12.84
N GLU A 8 44.11 -2.59 -11.84
CA GLU A 8 43.52 -2.82 -10.53
C GLU A 8 42.01 -2.68 -10.65
N SER A 9 41.32 -3.82 -10.76
CA SER A 9 39.87 -3.89 -10.66
C SER A 9 39.46 -3.59 -9.22
N TYR A 10 39.07 -2.35 -8.95
CA TYR A 10 38.37 -2.00 -7.72
C TYR A 10 36.99 -2.65 -7.75
N GLY A 11 36.91 -3.89 -7.26
CA GLY A 11 35.66 -4.54 -6.86
C GLY A 11 35.08 -3.76 -5.68
N ASN A 12 34.31 -2.72 -5.98
CA ASN A 12 33.56 -1.96 -4.99
C ASN A 12 32.24 -2.70 -4.74
N ASP A 13 32.33 -3.89 -4.14
CA ASP A 13 31.19 -4.59 -3.54
C ASP A 13 30.82 -3.85 -2.25
N ARG A 14 30.42 -2.58 -2.37
CA ARG A 14 29.58 -1.94 -1.36
C ARG A 14 28.25 -2.64 -1.48
N GLU A 15 28.10 -3.73 -0.72
CA GLU A 15 26.79 -4.27 -0.40
C GLU A 15 25.95 -3.10 0.11
N VAL A 16 25.07 -2.60 -0.76
CA VAL A 16 24.07 -1.63 -0.34
C VAL A 16 23.31 -2.34 0.78
N PRO A 17 23.30 -1.80 2.01
CA PRO A 17 22.59 -2.43 3.12
C PRO A 17 21.18 -2.73 2.65
N ARG A 18 20.81 -4.01 2.65
CA ARG A 18 19.53 -4.49 2.09
C ARG A 18 18.32 -3.90 2.86
N ASP A 19 18.59 -3.24 3.98
CA ASP A 19 17.61 -2.70 4.93
C ASP A 19 17.08 -1.28 4.58
N LEU A 20 17.44 -0.70 3.43
CA LEU A 20 16.87 0.58 2.99
C LEU A 20 15.53 0.44 2.26
N ARG A 21 15.01 -0.78 2.14
CA ARG A 21 13.72 -1.01 1.49
C ARG A 21 12.61 -0.54 2.41
N SER A 22 11.74 0.31 1.86
CA SER A 22 10.50 0.61 2.55
C SER A 22 9.65 -0.64 2.63
N GLU A 23 9.17 -0.92 3.83
CA GLU A 23 8.38 -2.11 4.14
C GLU A 23 7.08 -1.67 4.81
N ILE A 24 5.98 -2.30 4.40
CA ILE A 24 4.68 -2.14 5.03
C ILE A 24 4.38 -3.41 5.83
N LEU A 25 4.02 -3.23 7.09
CA LEU A 25 3.70 -4.31 8.02
C LEU A 25 2.27 -4.13 8.52
N TYR A 26 1.55 -5.25 8.63
CA TYR A 26 0.16 -5.27 9.10
C TYR A 26 0.10 -5.96 10.46
N ASP A 27 -0.46 -5.28 11.45
CA ASP A 27 -0.77 -5.85 12.75
C ASP A 27 -2.29 -6.03 12.88
N PRO A 28 -2.81 -7.25 12.63
CA PRO A 28 -4.26 -7.51 12.67
C PRO A 28 -4.83 -7.52 14.07
N ASP A 29 -4.01 -7.75 15.10
CA ASP A 29 -4.47 -7.82 16.49
C ASP A 29 -4.76 -6.43 17.03
N ASN A 30 -3.91 -5.45 16.68
CA ASN A 30 -4.08 -4.06 17.07
C ASN A 30 -4.80 -3.21 16.00
N ILE A 31 -5.02 -3.76 14.80
CA ILE A 31 -5.58 -3.05 13.63
C ILE A 31 -4.74 -1.82 13.31
N VAL A 32 -3.43 -2.05 13.16
CA VAL A 32 -2.43 -1.02 12.88
C VAL A 32 -1.66 -1.36 11.62
N LEU A 33 -1.46 -0.36 10.77
CA LEU A 33 -0.61 -0.42 9.59
C LEU A 33 0.69 0.33 9.86
N PHE A 34 1.82 -0.33 9.72
CA PHE A 34 3.14 0.28 9.87
C PHE A 34 3.83 0.42 8.53
N GLY A 35 4.57 1.51 8.36
CA GLY A 35 5.46 1.74 7.22
C GLY A 35 6.84 2.13 7.72
N ARG A 36 7.87 1.42 7.28
CA ARG A 36 9.26 1.72 7.60
C ARG A 36 9.93 2.49 6.48
N TYR A 37 10.60 3.58 6.81
CA TYR A 37 11.24 4.46 5.83
C TYR A 37 12.67 4.80 6.24
N ALA A 38 13.54 4.95 5.24
CA ALA A 38 14.96 5.24 5.44
C ALA A 38 15.23 6.61 6.08
N HIS A 39 14.27 7.55 6.04
CA HIS A 39 14.43 8.87 6.63
C HIS A 39 13.06 9.54 6.86
N GLU A 40 13.07 10.51 7.77
CA GLU A 40 11.88 11.25 8.22
C GLU A 40 11.12 11.92 7.07
N ILE A 41 11.82 12.50 6.10
CA ILE A 41 11.18 13.18 4.96
C ILE A 41 10.37 12.18 4.11
N ALA A 42 10.85 10.95 3.94
CA ALA A 42 10.13 9.91 3.22
C ALA A 42 8.87 9.49 4.00
N ALA A 43 8.97 9.34 5.32
CA ALA A 43 7.81 9.03 6.17
C ALA A 43 6.72 10.11 6.11
N TYR A 44 7.09 11.40 6.11
CA TYR A 44 6.11 12.49 5.97
C TYR A 44 5.46 12.55 4.58
N ARG A 45 6.21 12.23 3.53
CA ARG A 45 5.63 12.09 2.18
C ARG A 45 4.66 10.93 2.13
N ALA A 46 5.06 9.78 2.68
CA ALA A 46 4.21 8.62 2.74
C ALA A 46 2.95 8.88 3.56
N LYS A 47 3.05 9.59 4.70
CA LYS A 47 1.91 10.04 5.51
C LYS A 47 0.86 10.78 4.68
N ARG A 48 1.30 11.74 3.84
CA ARG A 48 0.39 12.49 2.96
C ARG A 48 -0.28 11.59 1.94
N ALA A 49 0.47 10.70 1.30
CA ALA A 49 -0.08 9.76 0.31
C ALA A 49 -1.02 8.72 0.93
N TRP A 50 -0.71 8.22 2.13
CA TRP A 50 -1.59 7.34 2.90
C TRP A 50 -2.92 8.01 3.22
N HIS A 51 -2.88 9.23 3.75
CA HIS A 51 -4.08 10.03 4.00
C HIS A 51 -4.93 10.18 2.73
N GLN A 52 -4.31 10.56 1.62
CA GLN A 52 -5.00 10.71 0.33
C GLN A 52 -5.60 9.39 -0.16
N THR A 53 -4.88 8.28 -0.02
CA THR A 53 -5.32 6.95 -0.42
C THR A 53 -6.52 6.50 0.42
N PHE A 54 -6.46 6.67 1.74
CA PHE A 54 -7.56 6.35 2.65
C PHE A 54 -8.81 7.18 2.36
N SER A 55 -8.64 8.48 2.12
CA SER A 55 -9.75 9.36 1.75
C SER A 55 -10.37 8.98 0.41
N ALA A 56 -9.57 8.71 -0.62
CA ALA A 56 -10.05 8.45 -1.98
C ALA A 56 -10.68 7.05 -2.15
N PHE A 57 -10.06 5.99 -1.62
CA PHE A 57 -10.47 4.60 -1.88
C PHE A 57 -11.46 4.05 -0.83
N PHE A 58 -11.44 4.59 0.38
CA PHE A 58 -12.17 4.06 1.52
C PHE A 58 -13.12 5.11 2.14
N LEU A 59 -13.06 6.36 1.69
CA LEU A 59 -13.87 7.48 2.21
C LEU A 59 -13.68 7.69 3.72
N LEU A 60 -12.45 7.48 4.22
CA LEU A 60 -12.13 7.64 5.63
C LEU A 60 -11.73 9.08 5.97
N GLU A 61 -12.06 9.51 7.19
CA GLU A 61 -11.68 10.79 7.78
C GLU A 61 -10.64 10.61 8.89
N GLU A 62 -9.52 11.34 8.80
CA GLU A 62 -8.48 11.35 9.84
C GLU A 62 -9.00 12.00 11.14
N GLY A 63 -8.72 11.39 12.28
CA GLY A 63 -9.23 11.78 13.60
C GLY A 63 -10.54 11.09 13.99
N THR A 64 -11.36 10.68 13.01
CA THR A 64 -12.61 9.93 13.25
C THR A 64 -12.43 8.44 13.00
N ASP A 65 -11.92 8.09 11.81
CA ASP A 65 -11.79 6.70 11.38
C ASP A 65 -10.42 6.11 11.68
N TYR A 66 -9.38 6.94 11.56
CA TYR A 66 -7.99 6.56 11.77
C TYR A 66 -7.13 7.74 12.23
N THR A 67 -5.94 7.46 12.77
CA THR A 67 -4.90 8.47 13.02
C THR A 67 -3.59 8.06 12.36
N LEU A 68 -2.79 9.04 11.94
CA LEU A 68 -1.45 8.83 11.36
C LEU A 68 -0.36 9.46 12.22
N GLU A 69 0.62 8.67 12.62
CA GLU A 69 1.71 9.13 13.48
C GLU A 69 3.07 8.75 12.87
N VAL A 70 3.98 9.72 12.79
CA VAL A 70 5.37 9.48 12.39
C VAL A 70 6.17 9.34 13.67
N ILE A 71 6.71 8.15 13.90
CA ILE A 71 7.45 7.79 15.11
C ILE A 71 8.92 7.60 14.71
N LYS A 72 9.81 8.28 15.43
CA LYS A 72 11.25 8.02 15.29
C LYS A 72 11.58 6.82 16.18
N SER A 73 12.09 5.75 15.58
CA SER A 73 12.55 4.61 16.35
C SER A 73 13.75 5.04 17.20
N GLU A 74 13.68 4.84 18.53
CA GLU A 74 14.81 5.10 19.43
C GLU A 74 15.88 4.00 19.33
N GLU A 75 15.46 2.78 19.02
CA GLU A 75 16.31 1.59 18.96
C GLU A 75 17.08 1.52 17.63
N ASP A 76 16.39 1.77 16.53
CA ASP A 76 16.94 1.79 15.18
C ASP A 76 16.97 3.23 14.65
N SER A 77 17.99 3.98 15.05
CA SER A 77 18.24 5.38 14.59
C SER A 77 18.33 5.56 13.07
N VAL A 78 18.30 4.46 12.32
CA VAL A 78 18.40 4.41 10.86
C VAL A 78 17.03 4.53 10.19
N HIS A 79 15.94 4.19 10.88
CA HIS A 79 14.61 4.11 10.28
C HIS A 79 13.62 5.05 10.98
N THR A 80 12.69 5.58 10.20
CA THR A 80 11.52 6.30 10.70
C THR A 80 10.29 5.48 10.39
N GLU A 81 9.44 5.28 11.39
CA GLU A 81 8.20 4.52 11.27
C GLU A 81 7.00 5.45 11.08
N LEU A 82 6.06 5.05 10.24
CA LEU A 82 4.73 5.63 10.09
C LEU A 82 3.72 4.61 10.59
N SER A 83 2.85 5.01 11.51
CA SER A 83 1.79 4.16 12.04
C SER A 83 0.43 4.73 11.64
N ALA A 84 -0.47 3.88 11.15
CA ALA A 84 -1.88 4.19 10.97
C ALA A 84 -2.75 3.29 11.86
N CYS A 85 -3.44 3.88 12.81
CA CYS A 85 -4.32 3.16 13.75
C CYS A 85 -5.78 3.35 13.33
N PHE A 86 -6.55 2.27 13.17
CA PHE A 86 -7.93 2.32 12.69
C PHE A 86 -8.94 2.03 13.82
N TYR A 87 -9.82 2.99 14.12
CA TYR A 87 -10.72 2.92 15.28
C TYR A 87 -12.17 2.65 14.91
N SER A 88 -12.65 3.21 13.81
CA SER A 88 -14.06 3.10 13.42
C SER A 88 -14.38 1.80 12.69
N ALA A 89 -15.68 1.49 12.54
CA ALA A 89 -16.11 0.35 11.72
C ALA A 89 -15.64 0.47 10.26
N CYS A 90 -15.67 1.68 9.69
CA CYS A 90 -15.19 1.96 8.34
C CYS A 90 -13.67 1.75 8.23
N GLY A 91 -12.91 2.26 9.20
CA GLY A 91 -11.45 2.08 9.26
C GLY A 91 -11.05 0.61 9.38
N ARG A 92 -11.71 -0.15 10.26
CA ARG A 92 -11.47 -1.60 10.42
C ARG A 92 -11.81 -2.39 9.15
N TYR A 93 -12.89 -2.04 8.46
CA TYR A 93 -13.23 -2.66 7.18
C TYR A 93 -12.18 -2.34 6.11
N ALA A 94 -11.70 -1.10 6.05
CA ALA A 94 -10.62 -0.71 5.16
C ALA A 94 -9.34 -1.53 5.41
N PHE A 95 -8.94 -1.65 6.68
CA PHE A 95 -7.80 -2.47 7.10
C PHE A 95 -7.98 -3.95 6.70
N TRP A 96 -9.18 -4.51 6.89
CA TRP A 96 -9.50 -5.86 6.43
C TRP A 96 -9.34 -6.01 4.91
N ARG A 97 -9.82 -5.02 4.12
CA ARG A 97 -9.65 -5.06 2.66
C ARG A 97 -8.17 -5.06 2.26
N LEU A 98 -7.35 -4.25 2.92
CA LEU A 98 -5.90 -4.18 2.65
C LEU A 98 -5.21 -5.51 3.00
N THR A 99 -5.49 -6.08 4.17
CA THR A 99 -4.88 -7.35 4.63
C THR A 99 -5.34 -8.58 3.85
N ASN A 100 -6.46 -8.51 3.14
CA ASN A 100 -7.02 -9.62 2.34
C ASN A 100 -6.89 -9.36 0.82
N GLU A 101 -6.00 -8.44 0.41
CA GLU A 101 -5.72 -8.14 -1.01
C GLU A 101 -6.98 -7.73 -1.81
N GLN A 102 -7.98 -7.15 -1.13
CA GLN A 102 -9.26 -6.72 -1.74
C GLN A 102 -9.21 -5.28 -2.28
N ALA A 103 -8.06 -4.62 -2.20
CA ALA A 103 -7.84 -3.27 -2.71
C ALA A 103 -6.38 -3.12 -3.20
N PRO A 104 -5.96 -3.88 -4.23
CA PRO A 104 -4.57 -3.92 -4.69
C PRO A 104 -4.07 -2.55 -5.18
N GLU A 105 -4.94 -1.72 -5.75
CA GLU A 105 -4.60 -0.36 -6.18
C GLU A 105 -4.22 0.52 -4.99
N ALA A 106 -4.99 0.43 -3.91
CA ALA A 106 -4.70 1.18 -2.68
C ALA A 106 -3.41 0.65 -2.04
N GLN A 107 -3.23 -0.67 -1.99
CA GLN A 107 -2.02 -1.28 -1.45
C GLN A 107 -0.76 -0.81 -2.21
N TYR A 108 -0.78 -0.85 -3.54
CA TYR A 108 0.31 -0.36 -4.37
C TYR A 108 0.67 1.11 -4.05
N LEU A 109 -0.33 1.97 -3.95
CA LEU A 109 -0.13 3.40 -3.62
C LEU A 109 0.46 3.60 -2.22
N LEU A 110 0.09 2.77 -1.25
CA LEU A 110 0.66 2.83 0.10
C LEU A 110 2.13 2.41 0.07
N GLU A 111 2.48 1.34 -0.66
CA GLU A 111 3.84 0.81 -0.78
C GLU A 111 4.77 1.76 -1.53
N SER A 112 4.30 2.39 -2.60
CA SER A 112 5.06 3.34 -3.41
C SER A 112 5.11 4.76 -2.83
N ALA A 113 4.41 5.02 -1.72
CA ALA A 113 4.17 6.34 -1.14
C ALA A 113 5.43 7.17 -0.79
N HIS A 114 6.57 6.50 -0.66
CA HIS A 114 7.86 7.12 -0.33
C HIS A 114 8.62 7.66 -1.55
N ILE A 115 8.26 7.23 -2.76
CA ILE A 115 8.99 7.57 -3.98
C ILE A 115 8.64 9.01 -4.39
N PRO A 116 9.64 9.93 -4.49
CA PRO A 116 9.40 11.30 -4.95
C PRO A 116 8.85 11.30 -6.38
N ASN A 117 7.88 12.17 -6.67
CA ASN A 117 7.27 12.31 -8.00
C ASN A 117 6.58 11.03 -8.52
N SER A 118 6.27 10.07 -7.65
CA SER A 118 5.29 9.01 -7.93
C SER A 118 3.86 9.57 -7.98
N GLU A 119 3.68 10.82 -8.43
CA GLU A 119 2.39 11.48 -8.58
C GLU A 119 1.50 10.60 -9.45
N MET A 120 0.75 9.70 -8.80
CA MET A 120 -0.30 8.84 -9.30
C MET A 120 -0.29 8.67 -10.82
N ASN A 121 0.85 8.29 -11.39
CA ASN A 121 0.93 8.08 -12.81
C ASN A 121 0.22 6.75 -13.00
N SER A 122 -1.08 6.83 -13.33
CA SER A 122 -1.90 5.68 -13.72
C SER A 122 -1.20 4.78 -14.76
N LEU A 123 -0.24 5.34 -15.50
CA LEU A 123 0.70 4.66 -16.39
C LEU A 123 1.66 3.66 -15.71
N ASP A 124 2.11 3.92 -14.48
CA ASP A 124 2.98 3.00 -13.74
C ASP A 124 2.22 1.74 -13.33
N PHE A 125 0.93 1.87 -13.01
CA PHE A 125 0.05 0.73 -12.74
C PHE A 125 -0.14 -0.16 -13.98
N LEU A 126 -0.19 0.43 -15.18
CA LEU A 126 -0.32 -0.30 -16.45
C LEU A 126 0.96 -1.01 -16.89
N THR A 127 2.11 -0.64 -16.33
CA THR A 127 3.42 -1.21 -16.67
C THR A 127 3.95 -2.20 -15.63
N ALA A 128 3.22 -2.37 -14.52
CA ALA A 128 3.54 -3.36 -13.51
C ALA A 128 3.32 -4.80 -14.06
N PRO A 129 4.37 -5.66 -14.04
CA PRO A 129 4.34 -6.96 -14.73
C PRO A 129 3.34 -7.95 -14.14
N ASP A 130 3.01 -7.80 -12.85
CA ASP A 130 2.00 -8.57 -12.11
C ASP A 130 0.56 -8.23 -12.50
N LEU A 131 0.28 -6.97 -12.89
CA LEU A 131 -1.06 -6.50 -13.26
C LEU A 131 -1.35 -6.64 -14.78
N SER A 132 -0.33 -6.87 -15.59
CA SER A 132 -0.44 -7.02 -17.05
C SER A 132 -1.28 -8.22 -17.52
N GLN A 133 -1.59 -9.18 -16.64
CA GLN A 133 -2.34 -10.39 -16.99
C GLN A 133 -3.85 -10.19 -17.13
N ILE A 134 -4.40 -9.05 -16.69
CA ILE A 134 -5.86 -8.80 -16.77
C ILE A 134 -6.28 -8.26 -18.15
N GLY A 135 -5.35 -7.69 -18.94
CA GLY A 135 -5.68 -6.93 -20.15
C GLY A 135 -5.70 -7.68 -21.49
N THR A 136 -5.28 -8.96 -21.55
CA THR A 136 -5.03 -9.66 -22.84
C THR A 136 -6.01 -10.79 -23.15
N GLY A 137 -7.21 -10.77 -22.57
CA GLY A 137 -8.22 -11.82 -22.72
C GLY A 137 -9.51 -11.46 -23.47
N VAL A 138 -9.60 -10.32 -24.18
CA VAL A 138 -10.83 -9.96 -24.92
C VAL A 138 -10.58 -9.84 -26.42
N SER A 139 -10.58 -10.99 -27.09
CA SER A 139 -10.90 -11.07 -28.52
C SER A 139 -12.19 -11.87 -28.69
N GLY A 140 -13.30 -11.13 -28.79
CA GLY A 140 -14.51 -11.46 -29.54
C GLY A 140 -15.21 -12.80 -29.30
N GLU A 141 -16.25 -12.79 -28.48
CA GLU A 141 -17.46 -13.56 -28.79
C GLU A 141 -18.70 -12.84 -28.21
N GLU A 142 -19.44 -12.16 -29.09
CA GLU A 142 -20.76 -11.63 -28.81
C GLU A 142 -21.73 -12.80 -28.64
N THR A 143 -22.04 -13.17 -27.40
CA THR A 143 -23.22 -13.98 -27.10
C THR A 143 -24.17 -13.21 -26.17
N SER A 144 -25.38 -13.08 -26.68
CA SER A 144 -26.52 -12.40 -26.11
C SER A 144 -27.04 -13.00 -24.79
N ALA A 145 -27.37 -12.11 -23.85
CA ALA A 145 -28.36 -12.21 -22.75
C ALA A 145 -27.99 -13.03 -21.48
N PRO A 146 -28.64 -12.80 -20.31
CA PRO A 146 -29.73 -11.87 -19.99
C PRO A 146 -29.42 -10.85 -18.87
N ARG A 147 -30.25 -9.79 -18.80
CA ARG A 147 -30.30 -8.80 -17.71
C ARG A 147 -30.51 -9.49 -16.35
N ALA A 148 -29.46 -9.53 -15.52
CA ALA A 148 -29.59 -9.86 -14.10
C ALA A 148 -30.05 -8.62 -13.32
N SER A 149 -31.19 -8.78 -12.66
CA SER A 149 -31.85 -7.79 -11.81
C SER A 149 -31.15 -7.73 -10.44
N TRP A 150 -30.43 -6.64 -10.16
CA TRP A 150 -29.72 -6.42 -8.89
C TRP A 150 -30.56 -5.70 -7.81
N LEU A 151 -31.87 -5.57 -8.01
CA LEU A 151 -32.77 -5.09 -6.96
C LEU A 151 -33.41 -6.27 -6.24
N SER A 152 -32.69 -6.83 -5.27
CA SER A 152 -33.30 -7.54 -4.15
C SER A 152 -33.07 -6.71 -2.88
N PRO A 153 -34.13 -6.27 -2.17
CA PRO A 153 -34.00 -5.48 -0.96
C PRO A 153 -33.43 -6.31 0.19
N ILE A 154 -32.49 -5.71 0.92
CA ILE A 154 -32.05 -6.12 2.26
C ILE A 154 -33.29 -6.29 3.14
N ARG A 155 -33.66 -7.54 3.43
CA ARG A 155 -34.56 -7.91 4.53
C ARG A 155 -33.88 -8.97 5.37
N ASN A 156 -33.88 -8.73 6.68
CA ASN A 156 -33.61 -9.65 7.80
C ASN A 156 -32.17 -9.74 8.31
N ILE A 157 -31.69 -8.70 9.00
CA ILE A 157 -30.85 -8.85 10.20
C ILE A 157 -31.36 -7.90 11.29
N LEU A 158 -32.44 -8.30 11.97
CA LEU A 158 -32.90 -7.65 13.20
C LEU A 158 -33.79 -8.63 14.01
N ARG A 159 -33.21 -9.76 14.41
CA ARG A 159 -33.76 -10.61 15.48
C ARG A 159 -32.65 -11.41 16.16
N ARG A 160 -31.85 -10.77 17.00
CA ARG A 160 -31.06 -11.48 18.04
C ARG A 160 -30.44 -10.53 19.06
N PHE A 161 -31.28 -9.79 19.79
CA PHE A 161 -30.91 -9.26 21.11
C PHE A 161 -32.15 -9.09 21.97
N GLN A 162 -32.68 -10.21 22.46
CA GLN A 162 -33.42 -10.29 23.73
C GLN A 162 -33.24 -11.71 24.26
N ARG A 163 -32.29 -11.86 25.19
CA ARG A 163 -32.34 -12.78 26.33
C ARG A 163 -31.36 -12.28 27.38
#